data_AF-A0A7C7SFR1-F1
#
_entry.id   AF-A0A7C7SFR1-F1
#
_cell.length_a   1.000
_cell.length_b   1.000
_cell.length_c   1.000
_cell.angle_alpha   90.00
_cell.angle_beta   90.00
_cell.angle_gamma   90.00
#
_symmetry.space_group_name_H-M   'P 1'
#
loop_
_entity.id
_entity.type
_entity.pdbx_description
1 polymer ?
#
loop_
_entity_poly.entity_id
_entity_poly.type
_entity_poly.pdbx_seq_one_letter_code
_entity_poly.pdbx_strand_id
1 'polypeptide(L)'
;QSRRNRRAAVRFFRKLLKRQGSVPRELVTDKLASYPAAHRTVMPSVRHVTAQYANNRAEVSHQPTRQRERQMRRFKSAAHLQRFASVHGVAQNLFRVGRHLLRAVHYRLLRTRSLSLWGEVTCAC
;
A
#
# COMPACT_ATOMS: atom_id res chain seq x y z
N GLN A 1 3.82 -23.63 -6.18
CA GLN A 1 3.83 -23.17 -4.77
C GLN A 1 2.46 -23.48 -4.14
N SER A 2 2.29 -24.68 -3.58
CA SER A 2 0.98 -25.28 -3.27
C SER A 2 0.62 -25.15 -1.79
N ARG A 3 0.05 -24.01 -1.39
CA ARG A 3 -1.00 -23.95 -0.35
C ARG A 3 -1.50 -22.50 -0.19
N ARG A 4 -2.66 -22.27 -0.80
CA ARG A 4 -3.56 -21.11 -0.63
C ARG A 4 -3.67 -20.75 0.86
N ASN A 5 -2.90 -19.78 1.32
CA ASN A 5 -2.86 -19.41 2.74
C ASN A 5 -4.07 -18.52 3.11
N ARG A 6 -5.25 -19.14 3.21
CA ARG A 6 -6.48 -18.47 3.68
C ARG A 6 -6.24 -17.77 5.01
N ARG A 7 -5.48 -18.39 5.93
CA ARG A 7 -5.16 -17.81 7.25
C ARG A 7 -4.43 -16.47 7.10
N ALA A 8 -3.44 -16.39 6.20
CA ALA A 8 -2.73 -15.13 5.92
C ALA A 8 -3.66 -14.08 5.32
N ALA A 9 -4.51 -14.44 4.35
CA ALA A 9 -5.47 -13.51 3.75
C ALA A 9 -6.50 -12.99 4.77
N VAL A 10 -7.00 -13.85 5.66
CA VAL A 10 -7.89 -13.46 6.77
C VAL A 10 -7.20 -12.47 7.71
N ARG A 11 -5.96 -12.76 8.13
CA ARG A 11 -5.19 -11.82 8.98
C ARG A 11 -4.96 -10.49 8.27
N PHE A 12 -4.64 -10.53 6.98
CA PHE A 12 -4.45 -9.34 6.17
C PHE A 12 -5.70 -8.47 6.13
N PHE A 13 -6.87 -9.03 5.80
CA PHE A 13 -8.11 -8.28 5.76
C PHE A 13 -8.52 -7.72 7.13
N ARG A 14 -8.37 -8.49 8.21
CA ARG A 14 -8.64 -7.98 9.57
C ARG A 14 -7.76 -6.79 9.92
N LYS A 15 -6.45 -6.87 9.61
CA LYS A 15 -5.50 -5.76 9.84
C LYS A 15 -5.85 -4.54 8.98
N LEU A 16 -6.24 -4.76 7.73
CA LEU A 16 -6.64 -3.71 6.81
C LEU A 16 -7.89 -2.96 7.30
N LEU A 17 -8.94 -3.69 7.67
CA LEU A 17 -10.19 -3.12 8.19
C LEU A 17 -9.96 -2.37 9.51
N LYS A 18 -9.17 -2.96 10.43
CA LYS A 18 -8.82 -2.28 11.68
C LYS A 18 -8.09 -0.95 11.44
N ARG A 19 -7.21 -0.90 10.42
CA ARG A 19 -6.46 0.32 10.09
C ARG A 19 -7.33 1.38 9.42
N GLN A 20 -8.25 0.99 8.52
CA GLN A 20 -9.12 1.94 7.85
C GLN A 20 -10.30 2.40 8.71
N GLY A 21 -10.69 1.63 9.72
CA GLY A 21 -11.77 2.00 10.64
C GLY A 21 -13.17 1.94 10.03
N SER A 22 -13.33 1.47 8.79
CA SER A 22 -14.61 1.39 8.10
C SER A 22 -14.72 0.14 7.23
N VAL A 23 -15.95 -0.34 7.06
CA VAL A 23 -16.26 -1.43 6.12
C VAL A 23 -16.24 -0.87 4.69
N PRO A 24 -15.52 -1.47 3.74
CA PRO A 24 -15.48 -1.00 2.36
C PRO A 24 -16.81 -1.28 1.65
N ARG A 25 -17.18 -0.41 0.70
CA ARG A 25 -18.33 -0.64 -0.19
C ARG A 25 -18.11 -1.84 -1.13
N GLU A 26 -16.87 -2.04 -1.55
CA GLU A 26 -16.46 -3.11 -2.45
C GLU A 26 -15.03 -3.55 -2.13
N LEU A 27 -14.78 -4.86 -2.24
CA LEU A 27 -13.46 -5.45 -2.21
C LEU A 27 -13.05 -5.81 -3.64
N VAL A 28 -11.90 -5.31 -4.09
CA VAL A 28 -11.32 -5.67 -5.39
C VAL A 28 -10.02 -6.43 -5.16
N THR A 29 -9.90 -7.65 -5.70
CA THR A 29 -8.66 -8.44 -5.63
C THR A 29 -8.39 -9.15 -6.96
N ASP A 30 -7.21 -9.77 -7.06
CA ASP A 30 -6.96 -10.79 -8.09
C ASP A 30 -7.83 -12.04 -7.86
N LYS A 31 -7.68 -13.03 -8.76
CA LYS A 31 -8.43 -14.29 -8.76
C LYS A 31 -7.79 -15.38 -7.88
N LEU A 32 -6.87 -15.05 -6.97
CA LEU A 32 -6.29 -16.05 -6.06
C LEU A 32 -7.35 -16.59 -5.10
N ALA A 33 -7.50 -17.92 -5.06
CA ALA A 33 -8.52 -18.61 -4.27
C ALA A 33 -8.47 -18.35 -2.75
N SER A 34 -7.36 -17.82 -2.22
CA SER A 34 -7.26 -17.41 -0.82
C SER A 34 -8.13 -16.20 -0.49
N TYR A 35 -8.36 -15.28 -1.45
CA TYR A 35 -9.14 -14.06 -1.20
C TYR A 35 -10.64 -14.31 -1.08
N PRO A 36 -11.31 -15.03 -2.00
CA PRO A 36 -12.72 -15.38 -1.81
C PRO A 36 -12.96 -16.14 -0.50
N ALA A 37 -12.06 -17.05 -0.12
CA ALA A 37 -12.18 -17.81 1.12
C ALA A 37 -12.02 -16.93 2.38
N ALA A 38 -11.16 -15.92 2.32
CA ALA A 38 -10.98 -14.95 3.41
C ALA A 38 -12.12 -13.92 3.45
N HIS A 39 -12.59 -13.45 2.29
CA HIS A 39 -13.72 -12.54 2.13
C HIS A 39 -14.98 -13.07 2.82
N ARG A 40 -15.37 -14.32 2.52
CA ARG A 40 -16.52 -15.00 3.18
C ARG A 40 -16.42 -15.06 4.70
N THR A 41 -15.20 -14.98 5.24
CA THR A 41 -14.96 -15.06 6.69
C THR A 41 -14.95 -13.69 7.36
N VAL A 42 -14.45 -12.66 6.67
CA VAL A 42 -14.14 -11.36 7.28
C VAL A 42 -15.18 -10.29 6.95
N MET A 43 -15.74 -10.32 5.74
CA MET A 43 -16.65 -9.29 5.24
C MET A 43 -17.62 -9.85 4.19
N PRO A 44 -18.44 -10.87 4.52
CA PRO A 44 -19.28 -11.57 3.55
C PRO A 44 -20.33 -10.67 2.88
N SER A 45 -20.76 -9.60 3.54
CA SER A 45 -21.72 -8.62 3.01
C SER A 45 -21.13 -7.65 1.98
N VAL A 46 -19.80 -7.56 1.89
CA VAL A 46 -19.12 -6.65 0.95
C VAL A 46 -19.11 -7.27 -0.44
N ARG A 47 -19.46 -6.51 -1.47
CA ARG A 47 -19.35 -6.97 -2.86
C ARG A 47 -17.89 -7.28 -3.20
N HIS A 48 -17.60 -8.49 -3.69
CA HIS A 48 -16.25 -8.90 -4.10
C HIS A 48 -16.15 -8.89 -5.63
N VAL A 49 -15.23 -8.09 -6.17
CA VAL A 49 -14.97 -7.98 -7.61
C VAL A 49 -13.58 -8.45 -7.98
N THR A 50 -13.55 -9.27 -9.04
CA THR A 50 -12.33 -9.83 -9.64
C THR A 50 -12.33 -9.64 -11.16
N ALA A 51 -13.04 -8.62 -11.64
CA ALA A 51 -13.11 -8.30 -13.06
C ALA A 51 -11.70 -7.98 -13.60
N GLN A 52 -11.49 -8.23 -14.89
CA GLN A 52 -10.23 -7.93 -15.54
C GLN A 52 -9.89 -6.45 -15.33
N TYR A 53 -8.63 -6.15 -15.01
CA TYR A 53 -8.10 -4.80 -14.76
C TYR A 53 -8.66 -4.06 -13.54
N ALA A 54 -9.64 -4.61 -12.81
CA ALA A 54 -10.21 -3.94 -11.64
C ALA A 54 -9.16 -3.69 -10.54
N ASN A 55 -8.17 -4.57 -10.39
CA ASN A 55 -7.08 -4.44 -9.43
C ASN A 55 -5.91 -3.57 -9.94
N ASN A 56 -5.97 -2.97 -11.13
CA ASN A 56 -4.86 -2.20 -11.71
C ASN A 56 -4.37 -1.09 -10.79
N ARG A 57 -5.27 -0.38 -10.10
CA ARG A 57 -4.89 0.68 -9.17
C ARG A 57 -4.02 0.15 -8.02
N ALA A 58 -4.35 -1.02 -7.49
CA ALA A 58 -3.55 -1.69 -6.47
C ALA A 58 -2.19 -2.13 -7.05
N GLU A 59 -2.18 -2.73 -8.24
CA GLU A 59 -0.94 -3.16 -8.91
C GLU A 59 0.02 -2.01 -9.20
N VAL A 60 -0.50 -0.89 -9.70
CA VAL A 60 0.27 0.34 -9.97
C VAL A 60 0.80 0.94 -8.66
N SER A 61 0.01 0.90 -7.57
CA SER A 61 0.46 1.40 -6.27
C SER A 61 1.67 0.65 -5.72
N HIS A 62 1.89 -0.61 -6.12
CA HIS A 62 3.06 -1.40 -5.74
C HIS A 62 4.32 -1.09 -6.56
N GLN A 63 4.20 -0.44 -7.72
CA GLN A 63 5.34 -0.20 -8.62
C GLN A 63 6.49 0.58 -7.95
N PRO A 64 6.26 1.68 -7.21
CA PRO A 64 7.36 2.41 -6.59
C PRO A 64 8.12 1.58 -5.55
N THR A 65 7.40 0.77 -4.76
CA THR A 65 7.99 -0.15 -3.80
C THR A 65 8.83 -1.23 -4.50
N ARG A 66 8.29 -1.83 -5.57
CA ARG A 66 9.02 -2.84 -6.38
C ARG A 66 10.23 -2.24 -7.10
N GLN A 67 10.15 -1.00 -7.58
CA GLN A 67 11.27 -0.30 -8.22
C GLN A 67 12.41 -0.08 -7.22
N ARG A 68 12.08 0.39 -6.00
CA ARG A 68 13.07 0.56 -4.93
C ARG A 68 13.69 -0.76 -4.51
N GLU A 69 12.89 -1.80 -4.31
CA GLU A 69 13.39 -3.14 -4.02
C GLU A 69 14.41 -3.61 -5.07
N ARG A 70 14.10 -3.43 -6.36
CA ARG A 70 15.02 -3.81 -7.47
C ARG A 70 16.31 -2.99 -7.44
N GLN A 71 16.23 -1.68 -7.23
CA GLN A 71 17.40 -0.80 -7.10
C GLN A 71 18.28 -1.20 -5.91
N MET A 72 17.68 -1.67 -4.81
CA MET A 72 18.38 -2.14 -3.62
C MET A 72 18.90 -3.59 -3.74
N ARG A 73 18.84 -4.20 -4.93
CA ARG A 73 19.22 -5.61 -5.19
C ARG A 73 18.42 -6.63 -4.36
N ARG A 74 17.14 -6.33 -4.11
CA ARG A 74 16.20 -7.12 -3.29
C ARG A 74 16.57 -7.15 -1.80
N PHE A 75 15.59 -7.46 -0.97
CA PHE A 75 15.81 -7.58 0.47
C PHE A 75 16.37 -8.95 0.83
N LYS A 76 17.35 -8.97 1.75
CA LYS A 76 17.94 -10.22 2.28
C LYS A 76 16.95 -11.06 3.12
N SER A 77 15.89 -10.45 3.65
CA SER A 77 14.88 -11.13 4.48
C SER A 77 13.53 -10.40 4.46
N ALA A 78 12.47 -11.12 4.85
CA ALA A 78 11.14 -10.54 5.02
C ALA A 78 11.10 -9.44 6.09
N ALA A 79 11.91 -9.56 7.15
CA ALA A 79 12.03 -8.53 8.18
C ALA A 79 12.62 -7.22 7.63
N HIS A 80 13.60 -7.30 6.73
CA HIS A 80 14.16 -6.13 6.06
C HIS A 80 13.12 -5.44 5.17
N LEU A 81 12.36 -6.20 4.40
CA LEU A 81 11.24 -5.68 3.62
C LEU A 81 10.20 -5.01 4.51
N GLN A 82 9.84 -5.60 5.66
CA GLN A 82 8.86 -5.03 6.58
C GLN A 82 9.31 -3.70 7.17
N ARG A 83 10.58 -3.59 7.61
CA ARG A 83 11.16 -2.32 8.09
C ARG A 83 11.20 -1.25 7.01
N PHE A 84 11.51 -1.63 5.77
CA PHE A 84 11.45 -0.71 4.64
C PHE A 84 10.01 -0.25 4.37
N ALA A 85 9.07 -1.20 4.24
CA ALA A 85 7.70 -0.93 3.88
C ALA A 85 6.93 -0.13 4.94
N SER A 86 7.29 -0.22 6.22
CA SER A 86 6.65 0.55 7.30
C SER A 86 6.84 2.06 7.15
N VAL A 87 8.01 2.50 6.64
CA VAL A 87 8.35 3.92 6.47
C VAL A 87 8.16 4.38 5.03
N HIS A 88 8.44 3.50 4.05
CA HIS A 88 8.49 3.87 2.64
C HIS A 88 7.18 4.48 2.14
N GLY A 89 6.03 3.93 2.53
CA GLY A 89 4.72 4.46 2.11
C GLY A 89 4.46 5.87 2.65
N VAL A 90 4.85 6.15 3.90
CA VAL A 90 4.69 7.47 4.52
C VAL A 90 5.60 8.50 3.82
N ALA A 91 6.86 8.15 3.61
CA ALA A 91 7.81 9.00 2.89
C ALA A 91 7.37 9.26 1.43
N GLN A 92 6.89 8.22 0.73
CA GLN A 92 6.33 8.36 -0.62
C GLN A 92 5.17 9.35 -0.64
N ASN A 93 4.20 9.20 0.25
CA ASN A 93 3.03 10.08 0.30
C ASN A 93 3.41 11.53 0.61
N LEU A 94 4.38 11.74 1.50
CA LEU A 94 4.88 13.08 1.84
C LEU A 94 5.51 13.80 0.65
N PHE A 95 6.24 13.08 -0.21
CA PHE A 95 7.01 13.69 -1.29
C PHE A 95 6.37 13.59 -2.68
N ARG A 96 5.40 12.69 -2.89
CA ARG A 96 4.74 12.43 -4.19
C ARG A 96 3.51 13.33 -4.37
N VAL A 97 3.76 14.63 -4.47
CA VAL A 97 2.71 15.67 -4.57
C VAL A 97 2.09 15.85 -5.96
N GLY A 98 2.40 14.97 -6.92
CA GLY A 98 1.79 14.99 -8.26
C GLY A 98 2.17 16.23 -9.08
N ARG A 99 3.46 16.40 -9.42
CA ARG A 99 3.99 17.57 -10.16
C ARG A 99 3.18 17.97 -11.40
N HIS A 100 2.62 17.00 -12.13
CA HIS A 100 1.86 17.23 -13.35
C HIS A 100 0.47 17.85 -13.11
N LEU A 101 -0.03 17.83 -11.88
CA LEU A 101 -1.33 18.41 -11.50
C LEU A 101 -1.18 19.83 -10.92
N LEU A 102 0.04 20.35 -10.80
CA LEU A 102 0.33 21.56 -10.05
C LEU A 102 1.10 22.59 -10.87
N ARG A 103 0.75 23.87 -10.68
CA ARG A 103 1.61 25.00 -11.08
C ARG A 103 2.94 24.92 -10.34
N ALA A 104 4.00 25.42 -10.97
CA ALA A 104 5.35 25.35 -10.42
C ALA A 104 5.47 25.99 -9.02
N VAL A 105 4.75 27.09 -8.78
CA VAL A 105 4.74 27.78 -7.47
C VAL A 105 4.13 26.92 -6.35
N HIS A 106 2.99 26.28 -6.60
CA HIS A 106 2.35 25.38 -5.63
C HIS A 106 3.18 24.12 -5.38
N TYR A 107 3.78 23.58 -6.44
CA TYR A 107 4.68 22.43 -6.30
C TYR A 107 5.88 22.76 -5.40
N ARG A 108 6.53 23.92 -5.61
CA ARG A 108 7.65 24.37 -4.75
C ARG A 108 7.21 24.54 -3.31
N LEU A 109 6.08 25.21 -3.06
CA LEU A 109 5.55 25.40 -1.71
C LEU A 109 5.33 24.06 -0.98
N LEU A 110 4.67 23.11 -1.64
CA LEU A 110 4.42 21.79 -1.06
C LEU A 110 5.71 21.02 -0.83
N ARG A 111 6.67 21.10 -1.76
CA ARG A 111 7.99 20.47 -1.60
C ARG A 111 8.77 21.06 -0.42
N THR A 112 8.75 22.37 -0.23
CA THR A 112 9.38 23.03 0.91
C THR A 112 8.74 22.56 2.22
N ARG A 113 7.40 22.55 2.31
CA ARG A 113 6.69 22.00 3.47
C ARG A 113 7.04 20.55 3.75
N SER A 114 7.07 19.70 2.72
CA SER A 114 7.46 18.28 2.88
C SER A 114 8.88 18.13 3.42
N LEU A 115 9.82 18.98 2.99
CA LEU A 115 11.20 18.98 3.50
C LEU A 115 11.29 19.47 4.95
N SER A 116 10.57 20.53 5.31
CA SER A 116 10.51 21.02 6.69
C SER A 116 9.96 19.94 7.64
N LEU A 117 8.82 19.34 7.29
CA LEU A 117 8.23 18.26 8.10
C LEU A 117 9.17 17.05 8.20
N TRP A 118 9.86 16.71 7.11
CA TRP A 118 10.86 15.66 7.16
C TRP A 118 11.98 15.99 8.14
N GLY A 119 12.51 17.21 8.09
CA GLY A 119 13.52 17.70 9.03
C GLY A 119 13.05 17.56 10.48
N GLU A 120 11.86 18.06 10.80
CA GLU A 120 11.27 17.94 12.14
C GLU A 120 11.19 16.49 12.63
N VAL A 121 10.68 15.58 11.80
CA VAL A 121 10.46 14.18 12.19
C VAL A 121 11.77 13.39 12.28
N THR A 122 12.78 13.72 11.48
CA THR A 122 14.06 12.99 11.46
C THR A 122 15.15 13.59 12.34
N CYS A 123 15.07 14.88 12.66
CA CYS A 123 16.05 15.58 13.49
C CYS A 123 15.60 15.75 14.95
N ALA A 124 14.37 15.37 15.31
CA ALA A 124 13.90 15.33 16.70
C ALA A 124 14.49 14.15 17.52
N CYS A 125 15.78 13.83 17.30
CA CYS A 125 16.54 12.86 18.09
C CYS A 125 17.37 13.58 19.14
#